data_AF-A0A3T1D893-F1
#
_entry.id   AF-A0A3T1D893-F1
#
_cell.length_a   1.000
_cell.length_b   1.000
_cell.length_c   1.000
_cell.angle_alpha   90.00
_cell.angle_beta   90.00
_cell.angle_gamma   90.00
#
_symmetry.space_group_name_H-M   'P 1'
#
loop_
_entity.id
_entity.type
_entity.pdbx_description
1 polymer ?
#
loop_
_entity_poly.entity_id
_entity_poly.type
_entity_poly.pdbx_seq_one_letter_code
_entity_poly.pdbx_strand_id
1 'polypeptide(L)'
;MNKPFEIQPLRLLGEWTVEFNNFYECEPDNCNDFGAYFVEDLLQLTNSKYNLVLDLGWYPDSDKNGTYKLLLIKDYNWEKPLEYFFGGRSTKAIVEKIEYWTNYGFYQKYL
;
A
#
# COMPACT_ATOMS: atom_id res chain seq x y z
N MET A 1 22.72 2.41 15.57
CA MET A 1 21.52 2.12 14.76
C MET A 1 21.23 3.38 13.96
N ASN A 2 21.06 3.27 12.64
CA ASN A 2 20.61 4.41 11.84
C ASN A 2 19.21 4.83 12.31
N LYS A 3 18.88 6.13 12.23
CA LYS A 3 17.53 6.62 12.53
C LYS A 3 16.55 5.91 11.58
N PRO A 4 15.42 5.35 12.07
CA PRO A 4 14.41 4.78 11.18
C PRO A 4 13.87 5.87 10.23
N PHE A 5 13.51 5.48 9.01
CA PHE A 5 12.86 6.38 8.07
C PHE A 5 11.51 6.87 8.62
N GLU A 6 11.11 8.07 8.23
CA GLU A 6 9.77 8.58 8.54
C GLU A 6 8.72 7.78 7.75
N ILE A 7 7.52 7.65 8.29
CA ILE A 7 6.41 6.97 7.60
C ILE A 7 5.95 7.83 6.42
N GLN A 8 5.64 7.21 5.29
CA GLN A 8 5.15 7.89 4.09
C GLN A 8 3.81 8.59 4.39
N PRO A 9 3.69 9.92 4.19
CA PRO A 9 2.45 10.65 4.41
C PRO A 9 1.40 10.24 3.36
N LEU A 10 0.20 9.97 3.85
CA LEU A 10 -0.97 9.61 3.05
C LEU A 10 -2.13 10.54 3.41
N ARG A 11 -2.79 11.10 2.40
CA ARG A 11 -4.06 11.83 2.59
C ARG A 11 -5.22 10.87 2.38
N LEU A 12 -5.76 10.38 3.49
CA LEU A 12 -6.93 9.52 3.47
C LEU A 12 -8.19 10.36 3.73
N LEU A 13 -9.22 10.14 2.92
CA LEU A 13 -10.57 10.56 3.28
C LEU A 13 -11.12 9.59 4.34
N GLY A 14 -12.08 10.04 5.15
CA GLY A 14 -12.60 9.27 6.28
C GLY A 14 -13.13 7.88 5.92
N GLU A 15 -13.47 7.09 6.94
CA GLU A 15 -13.95 5.69 6.86
C GLU A 15 -12.88 4.63 6.54
N TRP A 16 -11.61 5.03 6.39
CA TRP A 16 -10.49 4.10 6.31
C TRP A 16 -9.76 3.99 7.65
N THR A 17 -9.56 2.78 8.12
CA THR A 17 -8.77 2.43 9.30
C THR A 17 -7.41 1.92 8.84
N VAL A 18 -6.34 2.39 9.49
CA VAL A 18 -4.98 1.86 9.30
C VAL A 18 -4.81 0.65 10.23
N GLU A 19 -4.67 -0.55 9.68
CA GLU A 19 -4.43 -1.76 10.47
C GLU A 19 -2.95 -1.88 10.85
N PHE A 20 -2.07 -1.65 9.88
CA PHE A 20 -0.63 -1.48 10.10
C PHE A 20 -0.03 -0.59 9.00
N ASN A 21 1.11 0.03 9.29
CA ASN A 21 1.82 0.89 8.35
C ASN A 21 3.34 0.81 8.56
N ASN A 22 3.99 0.08 7.67
CA ASN A 22 5.43 -0.04 7.48
C ASN A 22 5.84 0.54 6.11
N PHE A 23 5.05 1.46 5.55
CA PHE A 23 5.38 2.14 4.30
C PHE A 23 6.12 3.44 4.61
N TYR A 24 7.41 3.48 4.30
CA TYR A 24 8.32 4.57 4.69
C TYR A 24 8.66 5.50 3.55
N GLU A 25 9.08 6.73 3.88
CA GLU A 25 9.65 7.71 2.95
C GLU A 25 11.06 7.29 2.48
N CYS A 26 11.11 6.19 1.74
CA CYS A 26 12.35 5.65 1.22
C CYS A 26 12.12 5.02 -0.16
N GLU A 27 12.97 5.36 -1.12
CA GLU A 27 12.92 4.72 -2.43
C GLU A 27 13.77 3.43 -2.41
N PRO A 28 13.32 2.35 -3.09
CA PRO A 28 14.02 1.06 -3.17
C PRO A 28 15.52 1.15 -3.46
N ASP A 29 15.91 2.08 -4.35
CA ASP A 29 17.29 2.20 -4.85
C ASP A 29 18.21 2.99 -3.89
N ASN A 30 17.63 3.73 -2.94
CA ASN A 30 18.36 4.63 -2.04
C ASN A 30 18.12 4.28 -0.56
N CYS A 31 17.54 3.11 -0.27
CA CYS A 31 17.25 2.71 1.08
C CYS A 31 18.38 1.88 1.69
N ASN A 32 18.95 2.39 2.79
CA ASN A 32 19.77 1.58 3.66
C ASN A 32 18.92 0.49 4.31
N ASP A 33 19.51 -0.68 4.57
CA ASP A 33 18.82 -1.81 5.19
C ASP A 33 17.56 -2.26 4.43
N PHE A 34 17.61 -2.24 3.09
CA PHE A 34 16.52 -2.57 2.16
C PHE A 34 15.62 -3.75 2.62
N GLY A 35 16.22 -4.88 3.00
CA GLY A 35 15.46 -6.07 3.40
C GLY A 35 14.63 -5.92 4.68
N ALA A 36 14.86 -4.88 5.49
CA ALA A 36 14.03 -4.56 6.64
C ALA A 36 12.81 -3.69 6.30
N TYR A 37 12.84 -3.01 5.15
CA TYR A 37 11.85 -2.00 4.77
C TYR A 37 11.00 -2.37 3.55
N PHE A 38 11.45 -3.31 2.72
CA PHE A 38 10.77 -3.73 1.49
C PHE A 38 10.37 -5.20 1.57
N VAL A 39 9.29 -5.46 2.31
CA VAL A 39 8.75 -6.80 2.59
C VAL A 39 7.33 -6.97 2.03
N GLU A 40 6.81 -8.19 2.04
CA GLU A 40 5.48 -8.52 1.50
C GLU A 40 4.33 -7.69 2.10
N ASP A 41 4.42 -7.30 3.37
CA ASP A 41 3.37 -6.55 4.07
C ASP A 41 3.86 -5.15 4.47
N LEU A 42 3.48 -4.13 3.70
CA LEU A 42 3.90 -2.75 3.93
C LEU A 42 2.79 -1.86 4.49
N LEU A 43 1.56 -1.99 4.01
CA LEU A 43 0.44 -1.19 4.49
C LEU A 43 -0.87 -1.94 4.28
N GLN A 44 -1.73 -1.92 5.28
CA GLN A 44 -3.11 -2.37 5.13
C GLN A 44 -4.08 -1.33 5.68
N LEU A 45 -5.04 -0.96 4.83
CA LEU A 45 -6.17 -0.11 5.20
C LEU A 45 -7.47 -0.89 5.06
N THR A 46 -8.42 -0.68 5.95
CA THR A 46 -9.74 -1.30 5.89
C THR A 46 -10.84 -0.25 5.85
N ASN A 47 -11.90 -0.52 5.10
CA ASN A 47 -13.17 0.19 5.19
C ASN A 47 -14.24 -0.82 5.61
N SER A 48 -14.56 -0.82 6.90
CA SER A 48 -15.47 -1.82 7.50
C SER A 48 -16.92 -1.67 7.05
N LYS A 49 -17.33 -0.45 6.69
CA LYS A 49 -18.69 -0.17 6.21
C LYS A 49 -18.98 -0.91 4.90
N TYR A 50 -17.97 -1.05 4.05
CA TYR A 50 -18.10 -1.62 2.72
C TYR A 50 -17.26 -2.89 2.52
N ASN A 51 -16.68 -3.45 3.59
CA ASN A 51 -15.77 -4.61 3.57
C ASN A 51 -14.69 -4.50 2.47
N LEU A 52 -14.07 -3.32 2.36
CA LEU A 52 -12.94 -3.12 1.46
C LEU A 52 -11.63 -3.24 2.24
N VAL A 53 -10.63 -3.83 1.61
CA VAL A 53 -9.25 -3.87 2.09
C VAL A 53 -8.36 -3.29 1.00
N LEU A 54 -7.53 -2.32 1.35
CA LEU A 54 -6.45 -1.84 0.50
C LEU A 54 -5.14 -2.39 1.07
N ASP A 55 -4.43 -3.17 0.27
CA ASP A 55 -3.25 -3.91 0.71
C ASP A 55 -2.06 -3.56 -0.19
N LEU A 56 -0.96 -3.15 0.42
CA LEU A 56 0.29 -2.80 -0.25
C LEU A 56 1.40 -3.71 0.25
N GLY A 57 2.14 -4.27 -0.71
CA GLY A 57 3.29 -5.09 -0.44
C GLY A 57 4.42 -4.91 -1.45
N TRP A 58 5.58 -5.45 -1.11
CA TRP A 58 6.73 -5.57 -2.01
C TRP A 58 6.95 -7.02 -2.43
N TYR A 59 7.06 -7.25 -3.74
CA TYR A 59 7.18 -8.60 -4.29
C TYR A 59 8.28 -8.71 -5.35
N PRO A 60 9.11 -9.77 -5.31
CA PRO A 60 9.18 -10.79 -4.25
C PRO A 60 9.65 -10.23 -2.89
N ASP A 61 9.31 -10.91 -1.79
CA ASP A 61 9.69 -10.49 -0.43
C ASP A 61 11.18 -10.15 -0.34
N SER A 62 11.52 -8.98 0.21
CA SER A 62 12.89 -8.57 0.48
C SER A 62 13.82 -8.58 -0.75
N ASP A 63 13.28 -8.72 -1.97
CA ASP A 63 14.07 -8.76 -3.20
C ASP A 63 14.34 -7.33 -3.69
N LYS A 64 15.62 -6.97 -3.73
CA LYS A 64 16.11 -5.70 -4.28
C LYS A 64 15.64 -5.41 -5.71
N ASN A 65 15.25 -6.40 -6.49
CA ASN A 65 14.68 -6.24 -7.85
C ASN A 65 13.14 -6.33 -7.87
N GLY A 66 12.50 -6.45 -6.71
CA GLY A 66 11.04 -6.48 -6.59
C GLY A 66 10.37 -5.17 -6.98
N THR A 67 9.05 -5.17 -6.83
CA THR A 67 8.19 -4.01 -7.10
C THR A 67 7.04 -3.96 -6.13
N TYR A 68 6.47 -2.77 -5.97
CA TYR A 68 5.24 -2.60 -5.22
C TYR A 68 4.05 -3.24 -5.94
N LYS A 69 3.21 -3.89 -5.15
CA LYS A 69 1.92 -4.44 -5.55
C LYS A 69 0.85 -3.86 -4.62
N LEU A 70 -0.09 -3.12 -5.20
CA LEU A 70 -1.24 -2.55 -4.49
C LEU A 70 -2.51 -3.27 -4.95
N LEU A 71 -3.31 -3.73 -4.00
CA LEU A 71 -4.55 -4.44 -4.24
C LEU A 71 -5.72 -3.75 -3.54
N LEU A 72 -6.84 -3.62 -4.24
CA LEU A 72 -8.13 -3.31 -3.62
C LEU A 72 -8.97 -4.59 -3.61
N ILE A 73 -9.36 -5.03 -2.42
CA ILE A 73 -10.01 -6.31 -2.18
C ILE A 73 -11.37 -6.06 -1.56
N LYS A 74 -12.35 -6.89 -1.92
CA LYS A 74 -13.72 -6.85 -1.39
C LYS A 74 -14.07 -8.17 -0.75
N ASP A 75 -14.70 -8.10 0.42
CA ASP A 75 -15.18 -9.26 1.18
C ASP A 75 -14.08 -10.32 1.37
N TYR A 76 -12.83 -9.86 1.58
CA TYR A 76 -11.69 -10.73 1.85
C TYR A 76 -11.43 -11.76 0.72
N ASN A 77 -11.72 -11.39 -0.54
CA ASN A 77 -11.44 -12.22 -1.72
C ASN A 77 -10.13 -11.81 -2.41
N TRP A 78 -8.98 -12.20 -1.84
CA TRP A 78 -7.65 -11.93 -2.43
C TRP A 78 -7.43 -12.62 -3.78
N GLU A 79 -8.15 -13.71 -4.08
CA GLU A 79 -8.05 -14.41 -5.36
C GLU A 79 -8.61 -13.56 -6.52
N LYS A 80 -9.56 -12.67 -6.21
CA LYS A 80 -10.22 -11.80 -7.19
C LYS A 80 -10.31 -10.37 -6.67
N PRO A 81 -9.18 -9.63 -6.63
CA PRO A 81 -9.19 -8.23 -6.22
C PRO A 81 -10.04 -7.41 -7.20
N LEU A 82 -10.67 -6.36 -6.68
CA LEU A 82 -11.42 -5.39 -7.48
C LEU A 82 -10.51 -4.60 -8.40
N GLU A 83 -9.32 -4.25 -7.90
CA GLU A 83 -8.30 -3.51 -8.63
C GLU A 83 -6.91 -4.02 -8.24
N TYR A 84 -5.98 -3.94 -9.18
CA TYR A 84 -4.57 -4.28 -8.97
C TYR A 84 -3.69 -3.23 -9.66
N PHE A 85 -2.63 -2.80 -8.97
CA PHE A 85 -1.68 -1.84 -9.51
C PHE A 85 -0.25 -2.31 -9.22
N PHE A 86 0.48 -2.58 -10.30
CA PHE A 86 1.91 -2.83 -10.27
C PHE A 86 2.61 -1.47 -10.43
N GLY A 87 2.78 -0.76 -9.32
CA GLY A 87 3.27 0.63 -9.32
C GLY A 87 4.77 0.76 -9.61
N GLY A 88 5.43 -0.33 -9.98
CA GLY A 88 6.88 -0.37 -10.15
C GLY A 88 7.57 -0.09 -8.82
N ARG A 89 8.54 0.83 -8.85
CA ARG A 89 9.46 1.08 -7.73
C ARG A 89 9.35 2.48 -7.12
N SER A 90 8.31 3.25 -7.44
CA SER A 90 8.19 4.65 -6.99
C SER A 90 7.18 4.80 -5.84
N THR A 91 7.63 5.32 -4.69
CA THR A 91 6.72 5.63 -3.57
C THR A 91 5.66 6.65 -3.98
N LYS A 92 6.04 7.67 -4.75
CA LYS A 92 5.11 8.70 -5.27
C LYS A 92 3.94 8.10 -6.04
N ALA A 93 4.21 7.18 -6.97
CA ALA A 93 3.16 6.54 -7.76
C ALA A 93 2.21 5.71 -6.88
N ILE A 94 2.74 5.08 -5.84
CA ILE A 94 1.95 4.33 -4.86
C ILE A 94 1.08 5.27 -4.01
N VAL A 95 1.64 6.36 -3.49
CA VAL A 95 0.87 7.38 -2.74
C VAL A 95 -0.28 7.92 -3.58
N GLU A 96 -0.01 8.35 -4.82
CA GLU A 96 -1.05 8.86 -5.73
C GLU A 96 -2.15 7.82 -5.97
N LYS A 97 -1.80 6.53 -6.08
CA LYS A 97 -2.77 5.46 -6.27
C LYS A 97 -3.59 5.17 -5.01
N ILE A 98 -2.96 5.12 -3.84
CA ILE A 98 -3.64 4.94 -2.54
C ILE A 98 -4.65 6.06 -2.33
N GLU A 99 -4.24 7.32 -2.48
CA GLU A 99 -5.13 8.48 -2.29
C GLU A 99 -6.28 8.47 -3.30
N TYR A 100 -6.03 8.04 -4.54
CA TYR A 100 -7.08 7.89 -5.55
C TYR A 100 -8.07 6.77 -5.22
N TRP A 101 -7.59 5.58 -4.85
CA TRP A 101 -8.46 4.42 -4.57
C TRP A 101 -9.23 4.54 -3.26
N THR A 102 -8.68 5.25 -2.28
CA THR A 102 -9.34 5.54 -1.00
C THR A 102 -10.31 6.72 -1.09
N ASN A 103 -10.39 7.39 -2.25
CA ASN A 103 -11.38 8.43 -2.49
C ASN A 103 -12.79 7.84 -2.74
N TYR A 104 -13.80 8.33 -2.04
CA TYR A 104 -15.19 7.89 -2.21
C TYR A 104 -15.67 7.98 -3.66
N GLY A 105 -15.25 9.04 -4.38
CA GLY A 105 -15.57 9.23 -5.79
C GLY A 105 -15.15 8.05 -6.66
N PHE A 106 -14.06 7.37 -6.30
CA PHE A 106 -13.58 6.18 -6.99
C PHE A 106 -14.23 4.90 -6.49
N TYR A 107 -14.11 4.57 -5.19
CA TYR A 107 -14.51 3.25 -4.70
C TYR A 107 -16.02 3.05 -4.64
N GLN A 108 -16.82 4.12 -4.76
CA GLN A 108 -18.28 4.03 -4.73
C GLN A 108 -18.87 3.11 -5.82
N LYS A 109 -18.12 2.82 -6.90
CA LYS A 109 -18.52 1.89 -7.97
C LYS A 109 -18.58 0.42 -7.52
N TYR A 110 -18.11 0.12 -6.31
CA TYR A 110 -18.04 -1.22 -5.73
C TYR A 110 -18.93 -1.43 -4.50
N LEU A 111 -19.76 -0.43 -4.17
CA LEU A 111 -20.70 -0.51 -3.06
C LEU A 111 -21.95 -1.29 -3.44
#